data_AF-A0A956FM04-F1
#
_entry.id   AF-A0A956FM04-F1
#
_cell.length_a   1.000
_cell.length_b   1.000
_cell.length_c   1.000
_cell.angle_alpha   90.00
_cell.angle_beta   90.00
_cell.angle_gamma   90.00
#
_symmetry.space_group_name_H-M   'P 1'
#
loop_
_entity.id
_entity.type
_entity.pdbx_description
1 polymer ?
#
loop_
_entity_poly.entity_id
_entity_poly.type
_entity_poly.pdbx_seq_one_letter_code
_entity_poly.pdbx_strand_id
1 'polypeptide(L)'
;MRSHAYLIRSERYYDLEDRLQQMLQGAPRDQILALIGQQHIVNKIELMSGEWRLLFAINEPYKPIFGGRKRFARMMVAPDQLAGLFSGLWRHELHDRWRPIAYGLTTLTLAMPLASGLLGVLILEENEDWLYQPPVNELSAIGIDTFRLLEPHYRALLEQEDYLGLARLATDHADSTVEFSTTRWLSLRQACLEQDPELAKVFDRRLIGPDEYEGIIKGLGEVIDPEEQPSLDSWLRVHAPRGRYALYFRDIRVERLVQVSKAS
;
A
#
# COMPACT_ATOMS: atom_id res chain seq x y z
N MET A 1 -0.67 1.90 -4.80
CA MET A 1 -0.66 3.36 -4.65
C MET A 1 -1.00 3.73 -3.22
N ARG A 2 -0.40 4.82 -2.73
CA ARG A 2 -0.88 5.58 -1.57
C ARG A 2 -2.01 6.52 -1.97
N SER A 3 -2.61 7.14 -0.97
CA SER A 3 -3.60 8.20 -1.15
C SER A 3 -3.29 9.37 -0.22
N HIS A 4 -3.95 10.50 -0.46
CA HIS A 4 -3.84 11.68 0.38
C HIS A 4 -5.24 12.16 0.75
N ALA A 5 -5.46 12.35 2.05
CA ALA A 5 -6.63 13.05 2.56
C ALA A 5 -6.35 14.55 2.59
N TYR A 6 -7.10 15.30 1.79
CA TYR A 6 -7.09 16.75 1.73
C TYR A 6 -8.22 17.28 2.60
N LEU A 7 -7.88 18.05 3.63
CA LEU A 7 -8.85 18.76 4.46
C LEU A 7 -9.14 20.12 3.81
N ILE A 8 -10.37 20.33 3.35
CA ILE A 8 -10.76 21.50 2.55
C ILE A 8 -11.71 22.35 3.39
N ARG A 9 -11.55 23.68 3.40
CA ARG A 9 -12.50 24.59 4.07
C ARG A 9 -13.93 24.36 3.56
N SER A 10 -14.90 24.28 4.48
CA SER A 10 -16.29 23.93 4.18
C SER A 10 -16.95 24.85 3.16
N GLU A 11 -16.72 26.16 3.26
CA GLU A 11 -17.18 27.15 2.26
C GLU A 11 -16.78 26.72 0.84
N ARG A 12 -15.49 26.42 0.65
CA ARG A 12 -14.97 26.00 -0.66
C ARG A 12 -15.48 24.62 -1.07
N TYR A 13 -15.63 23.73 -0.11
CA TYR A 13 -16.12 22.39 -0.37
C TYR A 13 -17.55 22.44 -0.92
N TYR A 14 -18.47 23.15 -0.24
CA TYR A 14 -19.87 23.26 -0.65
C TYR A 14 -20.03 23.98 -1.98
N ASP A 15 -19.23 25.03 -2.24
CA ASP A 15 -19.19 25.71 -3.54
C ASP A 15 -18.87 24.77 -4.72
N LEU A 16 -18.16 23.66 -4.45
CA LEU A 16 -17.63 22.76 -5.46
C LEU A 16 -18.24 21.36 -5.43
N GLU A 17 -19.12 21.04 -4.47
CA GLU A 17 -19.53 19.66 -4.16
C GLU A 17 -20.02 18.89 -5.39
N ASP A 18 -21.00 19.44 -6.11
CA ASP A 18 -21.54 18.81 -7.33
C ASP A 18 -20.46 18.60 -8.41
N ARG A 19 -19.57 19.57 -8.58
CA ARG A 19 -18.48 19.50 -9.57
C ARG A 19 -17.44 18.46 -9.17
N LEU A 20 -17.08 18.40 -7.89
CA LEU A 20 -16.18 17.39 -7.34
C LEU A 20 -16.78 16.00 -7.55
N GLN A 21 -18.05 15.80 -7.20
CA GLN A 21 -18.73 14.51 -7.37
C GLN A 21 -18.70 14.03 -8.83
N GLN A 22 -18.92 14.91 -9.79
CA GLN A 22 -18.82 14.59 -11.22
C GLN A 22 -17.39 14.25 -11.64
N MET A 23 -16.40 14.99 -11.14
CA MET A 23 -14.99 14.81 -11.50
C MET A 23 -14.35 13.56 -10.87
N LEU A 24 -14.84 13.11 -9.72
CA LEU A 24 -14.28 11.95 -9.01
C LEU A 24 -14.18 10.69 -9.87
N GLN A 25 -15.11 10.48 -10.82
CA GLN A 25 -15.15 9.26 -11.63
C GLN A 25 -14.07 9.17 -12.72
N GLY A 26 -13.43 10.28 -13.09
CA GLY A 26 -12.51 10.23 -14.23
C GLY A 26 -11.63 11.45 -14.50
N ALA A 27 -11.82 12.56 -13.78
CA ALA A 27 -10.93 13.70 -13.95
C ALA A 27 -9.52 13.36 -13.43
N PRO A 28 -8.45 13.88 -14.05
CA PRO A 28 -7.11 13.82 -13.49
C PRO A 28 -7.05 14.49 -12.11
N ARG A 29 -6.28 13.89 -11.21
CA ARG A 29 -6.05 14.40 -9.84
C ARG A 29 -5.69 15.88 -9.83
N ASP A 30 -4.76 16.29 -10.68
CA ASP A 30 -4.26 17.67 -10.66
C ASP A 30 -5.33 18.68 -11.10
N GLN A 31 -6.27 18.28 -11.94
CA GLN A 31 -7.43 19.12 -12.28
C GLN A 31 -8.37 19.29 -11.08
N ILE A 32 -8.57 18.23 -10.29
CA ILE A 32 -9.37 18.28 -9.06
C ILE A 32 -8.69 19.21 -8.04
N LEU A 33 -7.37 19.09 -7.85
CA LEU A 33 -6.62 19.95 -6.93
C LEU A 33 -6.58 21.41 -7.40
N ALA A 34 -6.44 21.66 -8.70
CA ALA A 34 -6.51 22.99 -9.28
C ALA A 34 -7.90 23.62 -9.09
N LEU A 35 -8.98 22.83 -9.22
CA LEU A 35 -10.34 23.28 -8.96
C LEU A 35 -10.49 23.73 -7.49
N ILE A 36 -9.96 22.96 -6.54
CA ILE A 36 -10.03 23.29 -5.10
C ILE A 36 -9.27 24.59 -4.81
N GLY A 37 -8.05 24.70 -5.32
CA GLY A 37 -7.11 25.80 -5.02
C GLY A 37 -6.33 25.56 -3.73
N GLN A 38 -5.00 25.65 -3.79
CA GLN A 38 -4.10 25.31 -2.68
C GLN A 38 -4.42 26.09 -1.38
N GLN A 39 -4.85 27.34 -1.50
CA GLN A 39 -5.20 28.21 -0.37
C GLN A 39 -6.41 27.73 0.45
N HIS A 40 -7.23 26.82 -0.09
CA HIS A 40 -8.39 26.26 0.59
C HIS A 40 -8.09 24.90 1.24
N ILE A 41 -6.92 24.31 0.96
CA ILE A 41 -6.45 23.08 1.58
C ILE A 41 -5.80 23.45 2.91
N VAL A 42 -6.44 23.05 4.00
CA VAL A 42 -6.00 23.31 5.37
C VAL A 42 -4.91 22.32 5.77
N ASN A 43 -5.04 21.07 5.34
CA ASN A 43 -4.05 20.04 5.61
C ASN A 43 -4.05 18.98 4.51
N LYS A 44 -2.92 18.29 4.36
CA LYS A 44 -2.72 17.15 3.47
C LYS A 44 -2.09 16.03 4.27
N ILE A 45 -2.79 14.91 4.38
CA ILE A 45 -2.36 13.75 5.17
C ILE A 45 -2.15 12.58 4.22
N GLU A 46 -0.97 11.97 4.26
CA GLU A 46 -0.68 10.75 3.51
C GLU A 46 -1.36 9.55 4.17
N LEU A 47 -1.98 8.70 3.36
CA LEU A 47 -2.54 7.41 3.74
C LEU A 47 -1.78 6.33 2.98
N MET A 48 -1.14 5.43 3.72
CA MET A 48 -0.41 4.31 3.13
C MET A 48 -1.35 3.38 2.36
N SER A 49 -0.77 2.56 1.48
CA SER A 49 -1.51 1.65 0.60
C SER A 49 -2.54 0.78 1.35
N GLY A 50 -2.19 0.20 2.49
CA GLY A 50 -3.12 -0.56 3.33
C GLY A 50 -4.18 0.29 4.05
N GLU A 51 -3.84 1.51 4.45
CA GLU A 51 -4.70 2.37 5.25
C GLU A 51 -5.94 2.83 4.50
N TRP A 52 -5.78 3.35 3.27
CA TRP A 52 -6.93 3.80 2.50
C TRP A 52 -7.83 2.61 2.09
N ARG A 53 -7.25 1.41 1.87
CA ARG A 53 -8.03 0.20 1.54
C ARG A 53 -8.94 -0.20 2.69
N LEU A 54 -8.41 -0.23 3.91
CA LEU A 54 -9.19 -0.51 5.10
C LEU A 54 -10.25 0.57 5.34
N LEU A 55 -9.86 1.84 5.18
CA LEU A 55 -10.78 2.98 5.30
C LEU A 55 -11.96 2.83 4.34
N PHE A 56 -11.70 2.59 3.06
CA PHE A 56 -12.74 2.50 2.03
C PHE A 56 -13.65 1.29 2.25
N ALA A 57 -13.08 0.15 2.64
CA ALA A 57 -13.83 -1.09 2.85
C ALA A 57 -14.93 -0.97 3.92
N ILE A 58 -14.76 -0.09 4.92
CA ILE A 58 -15.77 0.10 5.99
C ILE A 58 -16.67 1.32 5.77
N ASN A 59 -16.43 2.09 4.70
CA ASN A 59 -17.05 3.40 4.45
C ASN A 59 -17.86 3.43 3.15
N GLU A 60 -18.51 2.31 2.81
CA GLU A 60 -19.48 2.21 1.70
C GLU A 60 -20.49 3.37 1.61
N PRO A 61 -21.03 3.94 2.71
CA PRO A 61 -21.96 5.08 2.63
C PRO A 61 -21.41 6.31 1.89
N TYR A 62 -20.08 6.48 1.89
CA TYR A 62 -19.38 7.58 1.23
C TYR A 62 -19.03 7.28 -0.23
N LYS A 63 -19.51 6.16 -0.77
CA LYS A 63 -19.35 5.72 -2.16
C LYS A 63 -17.88 5.83 -2.64
N PRO A 64 -16.92 5.19 -1.94
CA PRO A 64 -15.54 5.21 -2.36
C PRO A 64 -15.43 4.68 -3.81
N ILE A 65 -14.72 5.43 -4.64
CA ILE A 65 -14.47 5.13 -6.04
C ILE A 65 -13.03 4.64 -6.14
N PHE A 66 -12.85 3.35 -6.39
CA PHE A 66 -11.53 2.78 -6.65
C PHE A 66 -11.59 1.85 -7.85
N GLY A 67 -10.57 1.92 -8.69
CA GLY A 67 -10.56 1.23 -9.96
C GLY A 67 -9.20 0.62 -10.21
N GLY A 68 -9.12 -0.71 -10.17
CA GLY A 68 -7.85 -1.42 -10.33
C GLY A 68 -7.11 -1.03 -11.60
N ARG A 69 -7.79 -1.01 -12.76
CA ARG A 69 -7.16 -0.68 -14.05
C ARG A 69 -6.81 0.79 -14.24
N LYS A 70 -7.56 1.72 -13.61
CA LYS A 70 -7.39 3.17 -13.76
C LYS A 70 -6.65 3.83 -12.58
N ARG A 71 -6.23 3.03 -11.59
CA ARG A 71 -5.43 3.45 -10.42
C ARG A 71 -5.90 4.73 -9.75
N PHE A 72 -7.21 4.85 -9.58
CA PHE A 72 -7.78 5.85 -8.70
C PHE A 72 -8.24 5.18 -7.40
N ALA A 73 -8.10 5.93 -6.31
CA ALA A 73 -8.66 5.61 -5.01
C ALA A 73 -9.17 6.91 -4.40
N ARG A 74 -10.47 7.13 -4.53
CA ARG A 74 -11.10 8.42 -4.27
C ARG A 74 -12.30 8.28 -3.37
N MET A 75 -12.42 9.19 -2.43
CA MET A 75 -13.59 9.28 -1.56
C MET A 75 -13.79 10.75 -1.19
N MET A 76 -15.05 11.14 -1.03
CA MET A 76 -15.40 12.49 -0.66
C MET A 76 -16.38 12.44 0.51
N VAL A 77 -16.14 13.29 1.51
CA VAL A 77 -16.93 13.36 2.72
C VAL A 77 -17.26 14.81 3.02
N ALA A 78 -18.56 15.11 3.03
CA ALA A 78 -19.05 16.45 3.26
C ALA A 78 -18.85 16.89 4.72
N PRO A 79 -18.74 18.21 4.98
CA PRO A 79 -18.50 18.72 6.32
C PRO A 79 -19.53 18.30 7.37
N ASP A 80 -20.80 18.24 7.00
CA ASP A 80 -21.91 17.77 7.84
C ASP A 80 -21.86 16.25 8.09
N GLN A 81 -21.20 15.48 7.22
CA GLN A 81 -21.07 14.04 7.33
C GLN A 81 -19.78 13.58 8.03
N LEU A 82 -18.85 14.49 8.35
CA LEU A 82 -17.58 14.13 8.97
C LEU A 82 -17.74 13.45 10.33
N ALA A 83 -18.77 13.80 11.10
CA ALA A 83 -19.05 13.15 12.38
C ALA A 83 -19.25 11.63 12.20
N GLY A 84 -19.88 11.20 11.10
CA GLY A 84 -20.04 9.79 10.75
C GLY A 84 -18.70 9.10 10.50
N LEU A 85 -17.85 9.68 9.64
CA LEU A 85 -16.53 9.16 9.31
C LEU A 85 -15.65 9.07 10.57
N PHE A 86 -15.64 10.13 11.37
CA PHE A 86 -14.91 10.22 12.63
C PHE A 86 -15.38 9.16 13.61
N SER A 87 -16.70 9.01 13.80
CA SER A 87 -17.25 8.00 14.72
C SER A 87 -16.88 6.57 14.30
N GLY A 88 -16.72 6.32 13.00
CA GLY A 88 -16.21 5.05 12.47
C GLY A 88 -14.74 4.84 12.82
N LEU A 89 -13.90 5.86 12.63
CA LEU A 89 -12.46 5.80 12.93
C LEU A 89 -12.13 5.71 14.42
N TRP A 90 -12.99 6.27 15.28
CA TRP A 90 -12.84 6.24 16.74
C TRP A 90 -13.45 5.00 17.41
N ARG A 91 -14.02 4.05 16.67
CA ARG A 91 -14.46 2.79 17.28
C ARG A 91 -13.24 2.08 17.85
N HIS A 92 -13.20 1.89 19.17
CA HIS A 92 -12.08 1.24 19.87
C HIS A 92 -11.68 -0.08 19.21
N GLU A 93 -12.66 -0.89 18.80
CA GLU A 93 -12.43 -2.14 18.07
C GLU A 93 -11.64 -1.97 16.77
N LEU A 94 -11.94 -0.92 15.99
CA LEU A 94 -11.24 -0.64 14.74
C LEU A 94 -9.87 -0.02 14.99
N HIS A 95 -9.78 0.90 15.95
CA HIS A 95 -8.53 1.53 16.34
C HIS A 95 -7.50 0.48 16.79
N ASP A 96 -7.88 -0.44 17.68
CA ASP A 96 -6.99 -1.49 18.18
C ASP A 96 -6.62 -2.49 17.10
N ARG A 97 -7.59 -2.86 16.25
CA ARG A 97 -7.36 -3.78 15.13
C ARG A 97 -6.42 -3.19 14.08
N TRP A 98 -6.51 -1.89 13.81
CA TRP A 98 -5.73 -1.21 12.76
C TRP A 98 -4.41 -0.64 13.25
N ARG A 99 -4.16 -0.68 14.56
CA ARG A 99 -2.93 -0.21 15.21
C ARG A 99 -1.63 -0.58 14.46
N PRO A 100 -1.46 -1.78 13.89
CA PRO A 100 -0.21 -2.13 13.18
C PRO A 100 0.12 -1.25 11.97
N ILE A 101 -0.88 -0.59 11.38
CA ILE A 101 -0.72 0.16 10.12
C ILE A 101 -1.24 1.60 10.16
N ALA A 102 -1.82 2.06 11.27
CA ALA A 102 -2.62 3.28 11.36
C ALA A 102 -1.79 4.58 11.47
N TYR A 103 -0.77 4.77 10.64
CA TYR A 103 0.08 5.97 10.65
C TYR A 103 -0.67 7.23 10.16
N GLY A 104 -1.13 7.20 8.91
CA GLY A 104 -1.92 8.25 8.29
C GLY A 104 -3.32 8.36 8.87
N LEU A 105 -3.95 7.23 9.22
CA LEU A 105 -5.28 7.17 9.81
C LEU A 105 -5.31 7.83 11.19
N THR A 106 -4.30 7.61 12.03
CA THR A 106 -4.20 8.31 13.33
C THR A 106 -4.07 9.81 13.10
N THR A 107 -3.22 10.23 12.16
CA THR A 107 -3.04 11.66 11.83
C THR A 107 -4.35 12.28 11.31
N LEU A 108 -5.07 11.58 10.43
CA LEU A 108 -6.38 12.01 9.92
C LEU A 108 -7.40 12.14 11.04
N THR A 109 -7.44 11.13 11.91
CA THR A 109 -8.35 11.06 13.06
C THR A 109 -8.12 12.22 14.02
N LEU A 110 -6.87 12.61 14.27
CA LEU A 110 -6.50 13.74 15.13
C LEU A 110 -6.69 15.11 14.45
N ALA A 111 -6.53 15.19 13.12
CA ALA A 111 -6.68 16.43 12.38
C ALA A 111 -8.13 16.83 12.13
N MET A 112 -9.07 15.88 12.25
CA MET A 112 -10.49 16.16 12.06
C MET A 112 -11.09 16.77 13.34
N PRO A 113 -11.65 17.99 13.27
CA PRO A 113 -12.36 18.58 14.40
C PRO A 113 -13.64 17.78 14.67
N LEU A 114 -13.77 17.27 15.90
CA LEU A 114 -14.82 16.37 16.41
C LEU A 114 -16.27 16.72 16.01
N ALA A 115 -16.59 17.98 15.69
CA ALA A 115 -17.96 18.42 15.40
C ALA A 115 -18.08 19.80 14.70
N SER A 116 -17.08 20.27 13.95
CA SER A 116 -17.10 21.69 13.57
C SER A 116 -17.84 22.01 12.25
N GLY A 117 -18.05 21.03 11.36
CA GLY A 117 -18.61 21.31 10.02
C GLY A 117 -17.78 22.31 9.20
N LEU A 118 -16.55 22.61 9.62
CA LEU A 118 -15.68 23.62 9.02
C LEU A 118 -14.82 23.06 7.90
N LEU A 119 -14.76 21.74 7.75
CA LEU A 119 -13.90 21.07 6.80
C LEU A 119 -14.68 20.00 6.05
N GLY A 120 -14.42 19.83 4.76
CA GLY A 120 -14.74 18.60 4.03
C GLY A 120 -13.46 17.78 3.84
N VAL A 121 -13.60 16.48 3.60
CA VAL A 121 -12.46 15.59 3.32
C VAL A 121 -12.58 15.10 1.89
N LEU A 122 -11.50 15.26 1.13
CA LEU A 122 -11.34 14.66 -0.18
C LEU A 122 -10.11 13.75 -0.15
N ILE A 123 -10.31 12.47 -0.41
CA ILE A 123 -9.22 11.51 -0.54
C ILE A 123 -8.97 11.29 -2.02
N LEU A 124 -7.73 11.48 -2.45
CA LEU A 124 -7.29 11.24 -3.83
C LEU A 124 -6.02 10.39 -3.83
N GLU A 125 -5.80 9.63 -4.89
CA GLU A 125 -4.55 8.90 -5.11
C GLU A 125 -3.30 9.80 -5.10
N GLU A 126 -2.13 9.21 -4.84
CA GLU A 126 -0.84 9.84 -5.12
C GLU A 126 -0.61 10.02 -6.64
N ASN A 127 0.24 10.96 -7.04
CA ASN A 127 0.62 11.13 -8.45
C ASN A 127 1.32 9.86 -8.96
N GLU A 128 1.14 9.48 -10.22
CA GLU A 128 1.79 8.34 -10.87
C GLU A 128 3.32 8.43 -10.93
N ASP A 129 3.92 9.55 -10.52
CA ASP A 129 5.38 9.74 -10.47
C ASP A 129 6.11 8.61 -9.73
N TRP A 130 5.48 8.01 -8.72
CA TRP A 130 6.05 6.87 -7.99
C TRP A 130 6.32 5.65 -8.88
N LEU A 131 5.62 5.52 -10.02
CA LEU A 131 5.84 4.47 -11.02
C LEU A 131 7.17 4.63 -11.76
N TYR A 132 7.77 5.83 -11.74
CA TYR A 132 9.04 6.11 -12.38
C TYR A 132 10.24 6.03 -11.43
N GLN A 133 10.03 5.72 -10.14
CA GLN A 133 11.16 5.45 -9.24
C GLN A 133 11.95 4.23 -9.72
N PRO A 134 13.30 4.27 -9.67
CA PRO A 134 14.15 3.20 -10.18
C PRO A 134 13.78 1.92 -9.44
N PRO A 135 13.23 0.95 -10.15
CA PRO A 135 12.66 -0.18 -9.47
C PRO A 135 13.73 -1.20 -9.11
N VAL A 136 13.57 -1.79 -7.93
CA VAL A 136 14.49 -2.76 -7.34
C VAL A 136 13.78 -4.11 -7.18
N ASN A 137 14.56 -5.20 -7.21
CA ASN A 137 14.07 -6.49 -6.77
C ASN A 137 14.25 -6.55 -5.25
N GLU A 138 13.27 -7.11 -4.55
CA GLU A 138 13.21 -6.98 -3.10
C GLU A 138 12.65 -8.23 -2.44
N LEU A 139 13.17 -8.53 -1.25
CA LEU A 139 12.54 -9.39 -0.27
C LEU A 139 11.99 -8.51 0.84
N SER A 140 10.68 -8.43 0.98
CA SER A 140 10.02 -7.69 2.06
C SER A 140 9.45 -8.63 3.10
N ALA A 141 9.73 -8.36 4.37
CA ALA A 141 9.18 -9.07 5.51
C ALA A 141 8.05 -8.26 6.16
N ILE A 142 6.86 -8.85 6.22
CA ILE A 142 5.63 -8.22 6.71
C ILE A 142 5.25 -8.90 8.03
N GLY A 143 5.11 -8.12 9.10
CA GLY A 143 4.72 -8.65 10.41
C GLY A 143 3.39 -9.42 10.37
N ILE A 144 3.25 -10.43 11.22
CA ILE A 144 2.08 -11.33 11.22
C ILE A 144 0.74 -10.61 11.39
N ASP A 145 0.67 -9.62 12.27
CA ASP A 145 -0.56 -8.88 12.55
C ASP A 145 -0.93 -7.97 11.38
N THR A 146 0.07 -7.31 10.78
CA THR A 146 -0.06 -6.52 9.56
C THR A 146 -0.51 -7.39 8.39
N PHE A 147 0.10 -8.56 8.21
CA PHE A 147 -0.29 -9.51 7.16
C PHE A 147 -1.73 -9.96 7.33
N ARG A 148 -2.12 -10.45 8.52
CA ARG A 148 -3.51 -10.90 8.78
C ARG A 148 -4.53 -9.82 8.50
N LEU A 149 -4.22 -8.57 8.87
CA LEU A 149 -5.10 -7.44 8.63
C LEU A 149 -5.28 -7.13 7.15
N LEU A 150 -4.21 -7.27 6.35
CA LEU A 150 -4.17 -6.88 4.94
C LEU A 150 -4.26 -8.06 3.97
N GLU A 151 -4.30 -9.30 4.44
CA GLU A 151 -4.29 -10.52 3.63
C GLU A 151 -5.36 -10.52 2.54
N PRO A 152 -6.64 -10.16 2.81
CA PRO A 152 -7.64 -10.11 1.75
C PRO A 152 -7.26 -9.16 0.61
N HIS A 153 -6.58 -8.06 0.91
CA HIS A 153 -6.13 -7.10 -0.09
C HIS A 153 -4.89 -7.58 -0.85
N TYR A 154 -3.97 -8.25 -0.17
CA TYR A 154 -2.83 -8.90 -0.83
C TYR A 154 -3.29 -9.97 -1.82
N ARG A 155 -4.20 -10.85 -1.40
CA ARG A 155 -4.77 -11.93 -2.23
C ARG A 155 -5.52 -11.37 -3.44
N ALA A 156 -6.38 -10.36 -3.23
CA ALA A 156 -7.11 -9.72 -4.31
C ALA A 156 -6.19 -9.09 -5.37
N LEU A 157 -5.07 -8.49 -4.97
CA LEU A 157 -4.10 -7.90 -5.91
C LEU A 157 -3.34 -8.98 -6.71
N LEU A 158 -3.04 -10.12 -6.08
CA LEU A 158 -2.45 -11.28 -6.75
C LEU A 158 -3.41 -11.87 -7.79
N GLU A 159 -4.67 -12.07 -7.42
CA GLU A 159 -5.71 -12.58 -8.33
C GLU A 159 -5.94 -11.66 -9.53
N GLN A 160 -5.79 -10.35 -9.33
CA GLN A 160 -5.92 -9.34 -10.39
C GLN A 160 -4.62 -9.11 -11.18
N GLU A 161 -3.54 -9.80 -10.81
CA GLU A 161 -2.18 -9.60 -11.36
C GLU A 161 -1.72 -8.12 -11.30
N ASP A 162 -2.21 -7.33 -10.33
CA ASP A 162 -1.76 -5.96 -10.12
C ASP A 162 -0.50 -5.94 -9.24
N TYR A 163 0.60 -6.42 -9.82
CA TYR A 163 1.90 -6.54 -9.13
C TYR A 163 2.46 -5.19 -8.66
N LEU A 164 2.10 -4.09 -9.32
CA LEU A 164 2.49 -2.74 -8.89
C LEU A 164 1.67 -2.30 -7.67
N GLY A 165 0.37 -2.59 -7.65
CA GLY A 165 -0.46 -2.39 -6.48
C GLY A 165 0.00 -3.24 -5.29
N LEU A 166 0.39 -4.49 -5.56
CA LEU A 166 0.91 -5.45 -4.60
C LEU A 166 2.26 -5.01 -4.02
N ALA A 167 3.20 -4.63 -4.87
CA ALA A 167 4.50 -4.10 -4.46
C ALA A 167 4.34 -2.91 -3.53
N ARG A 168 3.48 -1.94 -3.89
CA ARG A 168 3.21 -0.76 -3.05
C ARG A 168 2.55 -1.13 -1.72
N LEU A 169 1.63 -2.11 -1.71
CA LEU A 169 1.02 -2.57 -0.47
C LEU A 169 2.02 -3.25 0.45
N ALA A 170 2.86 -4.13 -0.08
CA ALA A 170 3.87 -4.85 0.68
C ALA A 170 4.95 -3.93 1.23
N THR A 171 5.50 -3.03 0.41
CA THR A 171 6.62 -2.17 0.82
C THR A 171 6.21 -1.07 1.79
N ASP A 172 5.01 -0.51 1.67
CA ASP A 172 4.50 0.48 2.64
C ASP A 172 4.32 -0.11 4.05
N HIS A 173 4.17 -1.43 4.16
CA HIS A 173 3.81 -2.13 5.40
C HIS A 173 4.82 -3.22 5.78
N ALA A 174 6.02 -3.17 5.21
CA ALA A 174 7.10 -4.09 5.54
C ALA A 174 7.83 -3.62 6.82
N ASP A 175 8.10 -4.56 7.71
CA ASP A 175 8.92 -4.34 8.91
C ASP A 175 10.41 -4.21 8.52
N SER A 176 10.80 -4.88 7.43
CA SER A 176 12.13 -4.78 6.85
C SER A 176 12.15 -5.23 5.39
N THR A 177 13.11 -4.74 4.61
CA THR A 177 13.29 -5.08 3.21
C THR A 177 14.77 -5.31 2.91
N VAL A 178 15.05 -6.28 2.05
CA VAL A 178 16.38 -6.52 1.46
C VAL A 178 16.29 -6.26 -0.04
N GLU A 179 17.13 -5.36 -0.54
CA GLU A 179 17.17 -4.99 -1.95
C GLU A 179 18.24 -5.78 -2.73
N PHE A 180 17.94 -6.03 -4.00
CA PHE A 180 18.79 -6.77 -4.93
C PHE A 180 18.91 -6.03 -6.26
N SER A 181 20.13 -6.02 -6.81
CA SER A 181 20.28 -5.77 -8.24
C SER A 181 19.63 -6.89 -9.04
N THR A 182 19.26 -6.62 -10.30
CA THR A 182 18.67 -7.65 -11.18
C THR A 182 19.58 -8.86 -11.31
N THR A 183 20.89 -8.66 -11.48
CA THR A 183 21.83 -9.78 -11.59
C THR A 183 21.84 -10.65 -10.34
N ARG A 184 21.94 -10.05 -9.14
CA ARG A 184 21.95 -10.82 -7.88
C ARG A 184 20.63 -11.54 -7.62
N TRP A 185 19.51 -10.92 -7.97
CA TRP A 185 18.20 -11.55 -7.87
C TRP A 185 18.11 -12.81 -8.74
N LEU A 186 18.59 -12.74 -9.98
CA LEU A 186 18.62 -13.88 -10.89
C LEU A 186 19.59 -14.97 -10.43
N SER A 187 20.78 -14.59 -9.97
CA SER A 187 21.75 -15.53 -9.43
C SER A 187 21.19 -16.29 -8.22
N LEU A 188 20.56 -15.58 -7.27
CA LEU A 188 19.91 -16.22 -6.12
C LEU A 188 18.81 -17.19 -6.56
N ARG A 189 17.94 -16.76 -7.48
CA ARG A 189 16.85 -17.62 -7.98
C ARG A 189 17.39 -18.85 -8.73
N GLN A 190 18.49 -18.71 -9.47
CA GLN A 190 19.18 -19.83 -10.13
C GLN A 190 19.80 -20.78 -9.12
N ALA A 191 20.48 -20.26 -8.10
CA ALA A 191 21.02 -21.08 -7.01
C ALA A 191 19.93 -21.85 -6.27
N CYS A 192 18.77 -21.21 -6.02
CA CYS A 192 17.59 -21.89 -5.48
C CYS A 192 17.16 -23.02 -6.43
N LEU A 193 17.05 -22.78 -7.73
CA LEU A 193 16.62 -23.81 -8.68
C LEU A 193 17.55 -25.04 -8.72
N GLU A 194 18.86 -24.83 -8.53
CA GLU A 194 19.86 -25.91 -8.55
C GLU A 194 19.91 -26.70 -7.24
N GLN A 195 19.69 -26.04 -6.10
CA GLN A 195 19.89 -26.64 -4.77
C GLN A 195 18.57 -27.01 -4.07
N ASP A 196 17.54 -26.17 -4.20
CA ASP A 196 16.20 -26.36 -3.63
C ASP A 196 15.11 -25.88 -4.61
N PRO A 197 14.63 -26.76 -5.52
CA PRO A 197 13.60 -26.41 -6.49
C PRO A 197 12.27 -25.95 -5.88
N GLU A 198 11.94 -26.33 -4.64
CA GLU A 198 10.72 -25.86 -3.98
C GLU A 198 10.87 -24.40 -3.53
N LEU A 199 12.07 -24.02 -3.05
CA LEU A 199 12.40 -22.63 -2.75
C LEU A 199 12.34 -21.75 -4.00
N ALA A 200 12.75 -22.25 -5.17
CA ALA A 200 12.62 -21.49 -6.42
C ALA A 200 11.15 -21.15 -6.77
N LYS A 201 10.19 -22.06 -6.49
CA LYS A 201 8.75 -21.83 -6.73
C LYS A 201 8.18 -20.72 -5.84
N VAL A 202 8.79 -20.45 -4.69
CA VAL A 202 8.35 -19.39 -3.77
C VAL A 202 8.49 -18.01 -4.41
N PHE A 203 9.55 -17.79 -5.20
CA PHE A 203 9.74 -16.56 -5.96
C PHE A 203 8.60 -16.34 -6.97
N ASP A 204 8.07 -17.41 -7.55
CA ASP A 204 6.97 -17.33 -8.53
C ASP A 204 5.62 -17.10 -7.86
N ARG A 205 5.42 -17.61 -6.64
CA ARG A 205 4.23 -17.35 -5.81
C ARG A 205 4.13 -15.91 -5.33
N ARG A 206 5.25 -15.17 -5.30
CA ARG A 206 5.40 -13.75 -4.89
C ARG A 206 5.10 -13.46 -3.44
N LEU A 207 4.09 -14.08 -2.84
CA LEU A 207 3.67 -13.88 -1.47
C LEU A 207 3.55 -15.23 -0.78
N ILE A 208 4.21 -15.35 0.37
CA ILE A 208 4.08 -16.50 1.26
C ILE A 208 3.51 -16.06 2.61
N GLY A 209 2.72 -16.93 3.20
CA GLY A 209 2.15 -16.70 4.52
C GLY A 209 3.19 -16.92 5.63
N PRO A 210 2.91 -16.43 6.86
CA PRO A 210 3.79 -16.61 8.01
C PRO A 210 4.03 -18.08 8.41
N ASP A 211 3.14 -18.99 8.02
CA ASP A 211 3.23 -20.41 8.37
C ASP A 211 4.37 -21.13 7.63
N GLU A 212 4.76 -20.64 6.46
CA GLU A 212 5.84 -21.20 5.64
C GLU A 212 7.21 -20.57 5.95
N TYR A 213 7.21 -19.51 6.76
CA TYR A 213 8.36 -18.64 7.01
C TYR A 213 9.63 -19.40 7.40
N GLU A 214 9.56 -20.28 8.41
CA GLU A 214 10.73 -20.97 8.95
C GLU A 214 11.42 -21.86 7.91
N GLY A 215 10.63 -22.56 7.08
CA GLY A 215 11.16 -23.39 6.00
C GLY A 215 11.89 -22.54 4.95
N ILE A 216 11.30 -21.40 4.56
CA ILE A 216 11.88 -20.51 3.56
C ILE A 216 13.16 -19.84 4.06
N ILE A 217 13.19 -19.34 5.29
CA ILE A 217 14.39 -18.73 5.86
C ILE A 217 15.53 -19.74 5.99
N LYS A 218 15.22 -20.97 6.42
CA LYS A 218 16.22 -22.04 6.49
C LYS A 218 16.78 -22.35 5.11
N GLY A 219 15.92 -22.55 4.10
CA GLY A 219 16.36 -22.82 2.73
C GLY A 219 17.20 -21.67 2.15
N LEU A 220 16.78 -20.42 2.35
CA LEU A 220 17.57 -19.26 1.91
C LEU A 220 18.95 -19.22 2.58
N GLY A 221 19.06 -19.59 3.85
CA GLY A 221 20.34 -19.66 4.57
C GLY A 221 21.27 -20.78 4.10
N GLU A 222 20.73 -21.84 3.49
CA GLU A 222 21.52 -22.94 2.91
C GLU A 222 22.02 -22.61 1.49
N VAL A 223 21.24 -21.82 0.73
CA VAL A 223 21.52 -21.51 -0.68
C VAL A 223 22.34 -20.24 -0.88
N ILE A 224 22.23 -19.27 0.03
CA ILE A 224 22.86 -17.96 -0.14
C ILE A 224 24.39 -18.03 -0.15
N ASP A 225 25.00 -17.29 -1.08
CA ASP A 225 26.41 -16.91 -1.01
C ASP A 225 26.53 -15.54 -0.30
N PRO A 226 27.13 -15.47 0.90
CA PRO A 226 27.28 -14.22 1.66
C PRO A 226 28.16 -13.17 0.99
N GLU A 227 29.10 -13.56 0.11
CA GLU A 227 29.94 -12.61 -0.62
C GLU A 227 29.14 -11.94 -1.75
N GLU A 228 28.30 -12.71 -2.43
CA GLU A 228 27.42 -12.22 -3.50
C GLU A 228 26.25 -11.38 -2.95
N GLN A 229 25.67 -11.75 -1.80
CA GLN A 229 24.59 -10.98 -1.17
C GLN A 229 24.74 -10.81 0.35
N PRO A 230 25.62 -9.92 0.80
CA PRO A 230 25.89 -9.69 2.22
C PRO A 230 24.71 -9.09 2.98
N SER A 231 23.81 -8.36 2.30
CA SER A 231 22.62 -7.76 2.91
C SER A 231 21.58 -8.82 3.31
N LEU A 232 21.36 -9.82 2.45
CA LEU A 232 20.45 -10.94 2.77
C LEU A 232 21.07 -11.81 3.87
N ASP A 233 22.36 -12.12 3.80
CA ASP A 233 23.06 -12.86 4.86
C ASP A 233 22.93 -12.15 6.23
N SER A 234 23.21 -10.85 6.26
CA SER A 234 23.07 -10.06 7.50
C SER A 234 21.63 -10.04 8.01
N TRP A 235 20.66 -9.92 7.10
CA TRP A 235 19.25 -9.95 7.44
C TRP A 235 18.82 -11.32 8.01
N LEU A 236 19.25 -12.43 7.39
CA LEU A 236 18.99 -13.80 7.86
C LEU A 236 19.58 -14.06 9.26
N ARG A 237 20.74 -13.48 9.57
CA ARG A 237 21.37 -13.62 10.90
C ARG A 237 20.74 -12.75 11.99
N VAL A 238 20.31 -11.54 11.65
CA VAL A 238 19.95 -10.52 12.66
C VAL A 238 18.45 -10.26 12.75
N HIS A 239 17.77 -10.17 11.61
CA HIS A 239 16.36 -9.78 11.54
C HIS A 239 15.45 -11.01 11.46
N ALA A 240 15.79 -11.99 10.64
CA ALA A 240 14.95 -13.17 10.46
C ALA A 240 14.61 -13.92 11.77
N PRO A 241 15.51 -14.05 12.77
CA PRO A 241 15.18 -14.72 14.02
C PRO A 241 14.26 -13.92 14.96
N ARG A 242 13.99 -12.64 14.68
CA ARG A 242 13.24 -11.75 15.60
C ARG A 242 11.74 -11.99 15.59
N GLY A 243 11.22 -12.73 14.61
CA GLY A 243 9.79 -12.96 14.47
C GLY A 243 9.45 -13.93 13.36
N ARG A 244 8.15 -14.13 13.15
CA ARG A 244 7.60 -14.83 11.99
C ARG A 244 6.92 -13.83 11.08
N TYR A 245 7.29 -13.84 9.80
CA TYR A 245 6.85 -12.85 8.82
C TYR A 245 6.17 -13.54 7.64
N ALA A 246 5.20 -12.85 7.05
CA ALA A 246 4.90 -13.12 5.64
C ALA A 246 6.04 -12.52 4.80
N LEU A 247 6.43 -13.20 3.72
CA LEU A 247 7.47 -12.69 2.82
C LEU A 247 6.87 -12.36 1.45
N TYR A 248 7.26 -11.21 0.93
CA TYR A 248 6.95 -10.77 -0.42
C TYR A 248 8.23 -10.70 -1.27
N PHE A 249 8.22 -11.41 -2.40
CA PHE A 249 9.31 -11.54 -3.35
C PHE A 249 9.00 -10.67 -4.57
N ARG A 250 9.47 -9.44 -4.53
CA ARG A 250 9.27 -8.45 -5.57
C ARG A 250 10.22 -8.66 -6.74
N ASP A 251 9.66 -8.86 -7.92
CA ASP A 251 10.43 -8.96 -9.17
C ASP A 251 9.97 -7.90 -10.15
N ILE A 252 10.85 -6.93 -10.39
CA ILE A 252 10.51 -5.78 -11.22
C ILE A 252 10.20 -6.17 -12.66
N ARG A 253 10.75 -7.27 -13.16
CA ARG A 253 10.55 -7.65 -14.56
C ARG A 253 9.08 -7.95 -14.83
N VAL A 254 8.37 -8.48 -13.83
CA VAL A 254 6.93 -8.75 -13.89
C VAL A 254 6.13 -7.46 -13.89
N GLU A 255 6.47 -6.54 -12.98
CA GLU A 255 5.83 -5.22 -12.90
C GLU A 255 5.96 -4.42 -14.22
N ARG A 256 7.11 -4.51 -14.91
CA ARG A 256 7.37 -3.84 -16.19
C ARG A 256 6.62 -4.45 -17.38
N LEU A 257 6.50 -5.78 -17.46
CA LEU A 257 5.71 -6.44 -18.51
C LEU A 257 4.25 -5.99 -18.49
N VAL A 258 3.71 -5.77 -17.29
CA VAL A 258 2.37 -5.22 -17.08
C VAL A 258 2.26 -3.74 -17.47
N GLN A 259 3.35 -2.96 -17.46
CA GLN A 259 3.32 -1.57 -17.95
C GLN A 259 3.39 -1.48 -19.48
N VAL A 260 4.24 -2.29 -20.12
CA VAL A 260 4.43 -2.26 -21.59
C VAL A 260 3.18 -2.75 -22.33
N SER A 261 2.55 -3.81 -21.83
CA SER A 261 1.26 -4.32 -22.35
C SER A 261 0.08 -3.34 -22.19
N LYS A 262 0.25 -2.26 -21.43
CA LYS A 262 -0.77 -1.20 -21.23
C LYS A 262 -0.52 0.04 -22.10
N ALA A 263 0.66 0.18 -22.68
CA ALA A 263 1.03 1.27 -23.58
C ALA A 263 0.92 0.90 -25.08
N SER A 264 0.54 -0.35 -25.37
CA SER A 264 0.25 -0.90 -26.70
C SER A 264 -1.24 -1.22 -26.84
#